data_AF-A0A5J4TSG5-F1
#
_entry.id   AF-A0A5J4TSG5-F1
#
_cell.length_a   1.000
_cell.length_b   1.000
_cell.length_c   1.000
_cell.angle_alpha   90.00
_cell.angle_beta   90.00
_cell.angle_gamma   90.00
#
_symmetry.space_group_name_H-M   'P 1'
#
loop_
_entity.id
_entity.type
_entity.pdbx_description
1 polymer ?
#
loop_
_entity_poly.entity_id
_entity_poly.type
_entity_poly.pdbx_seq_one_letter_code
_entity_poly.pdbx_strand_id
1 'polypeptide(L)'
;IIDEIAANNFIEKIAFISKAPDETAQRALELLILMAQVGKPQIQHQIEQQVNSLKFLSLIGNSDLKFDERVVNYALKAGDNTDLRNSVKLLQKARELDTVATYKQNKIFHEDIFPSIVALLNSADQIITEQQKKNKPISDIPIGLLNVCSSVINNIIEDNQTVFQIIQTTIPDLVIKILRVLPLVYVKAHHLGFLFSISANAGMQYCQYMYRLGAVQALSRFYVLPGSDVAILTFSTLQNVIDSGLYLISSRSQCQLKLPHNFINPNTAETKRESIYKMIDENESLKLENEDTWHLLFSTQIKVFGGYTYNSKHSEMCLEEAKQEIIKMVPKGESISRQLDLLHQVSLRHENCKSVLKSGIIPLFEKYLPFLEEEMQKLLLDIFSTLFNIKPDHEIKPIKLILCLHTDLSVIDSEQDKYELLIQQRQKYHHCVGQ
;
A
#
# COMPACT_ATOMS: atom_id res chain seq x y z
N ILE A 1 39.70 6.78 -17.65
CA ILE A 1 38.24 6.95 -17.44
C ILE A 1 37.84 6.78 -15.97
N ILE A 2 37.74 5.59 -15.35
CA ILE A 2 37.27 5.52 -13.94
C ILE A 2 38.20 6.26 -12.96
N ASP A 3 39.52 6.15 -13.11
CA ASP A 3 40.46 6.91 -12.28
C ASP A 3 40.33 8.44 -12.44
N GLU A 4 39.96 8.90 -13.64
CA GLU A 4 39.73 10.33 -13.93
C GLU A 4 38.41 10.79 -13.30
N ILE A 5 37.38 9.94 -13.32
CA ILE A 5 36.09 10.19 -12.66
C ILE A 5 36.27 10.23 -11.13
N ALA A 6 37.08 9.33 -10.57
CA ALA A 6 37.35 9.25 -9.14
C ALA A 6 38.19 10.43 -8.59
N ALA A 7 38.79 11.25 -9.47
CA ALA A 7 39.59 12.40 -9.08
C ALA A 7 38.76 13.51 -8.40
N ASN A 8 39.43 14.53 -7.85
CA ASN A 8 38.82 15.76 -7.32
C ASN A 8 37.72 15.53 -6.27
N ASN A 9 37.99 14.64 -5.31
CA ASN A 9 37.09 14.30 -4.19
C ASN A 9 35.71 13.80 -4.65
N PHE A 10 35.63 13.22 -5.85
CA PHE A 10 34.36 12.71 -6.39
C PHE A 10 33.78 11.62 -5.49
N ILE A 11 34.59 10.65 -5.06
CA ILE A 11 34.14 9.56 -4.17
C ILE A 11 33.55 10.11 -2.87
N GLU A 12 34.20 11.09 -2.25
CA GLU A 12 33.70 11.73 -1.02
C GLU A 12 32.37 12.43 -1.24
N LYS A 13 32.20 13.12 -2.37
CA LYS A 13 30.93 13.77 -2.73
C LYS A 13 29.82 12.76 -2.95
N ILE A 14 30.08 11.70 -3.70
CA ILE A 14 29.06 10.65 -3.92
C ILE A 14 28.75 9.91 -2.62
N ALA A 15 29.74 9.66 -1.75
CA ALA A 15 29.54 9.06 -0.43
C ALA A 15 28.78 9.99 0.54
N PHE A 16 28.84 11.31 0.34
CA PHE A 16 27.97 12.23 1.05
C PHE A 16 26.52 12.14 0.54
N ILE A 17 26.34 12.10 -0.78
CA ILE A 17 25.01 11.95 -1.41
C ILE A 17 24.34 10.63 -1.03
N SER A 18 25.10 9.55 -0.84
CA SER A 18 24.58 8.24 -0.44
C SER A 18 23.94 8.20 0.96
N LYS A 19 24.01 9.31 1.71
CA LYS A 19 23.37 9.48 3.02
C LYS A 19 21.99 10.15 2.93
N ALA A 20 21.55 10.55 1.74
CA ALA A 20 20.21 11.10 1.54
C ALA A 20 19.11 10.06 1.87
N PRO A 21 17.89 10.49 2.22
CA PRO A 21 16.80 9.58 2.58
C PRO A 21 16.00 9.05 1.37
N ASP A 22 16.39 9.39 0.15
CA ASP A 22 15.63 9.20 -1.08
C ASP A 22 16.32 8.25 -2.10
N GLU A 23 15.73 8.12 -3.29
CA GLU A 23 16.32 7.33 -4.39
C GLU A 23 17.71 7.81 -4.81
N THR A 24 18.03 9.09 -4.59
CA THR A 24 19.35 9.65 -4.88
C THR A 24 20.43 8.92 -4.10
N ALA A 25 20.17 8.53 -2.86
CA ALA A 25 21.10 7.74 -2.07
C ALA A 25 21.36 6.35 -2.67
N GLN A 26 20.33 5.71 -3.20
CA GLN A 26 20.47 4.39 -3.84
C GLN A 26 21.32 4.47 -5.10
N ARG A 27 21.07 5.45 -5.98
CA ARG A 27 21.87 5.67 -7.20
C ARG A 27 23.32 6.00 -6.88
N ALA A 28 23.56 6.77 -5.81
CA ALA A 28 24.91 7.06 -5.33
C ALA A 28 25.63 5.79 -4.84
N LEU A 29 24.96 4.94 -4.06
CA LEU A 29 25.51 3.65 -3.63
C LEU A 29 25.80 2.71 -4.81
N GLU A 30 24.90 2.67 -5.80
CA GLU A 30 25.09 1.87 -7.01
C GLU A 30 26.32 2.34 -7.81
N LEU A 31 26.48 3.65 -8.00
CA LEU A 31 27.67 4.19 -8.64
C LEU A 31 28.94 3.83 -7.88
N LEU A 32 28.94 3.98 -6.55
CA LEU A 32 30.10 3.64 -5.72
C LEU A 32 30.46 2.16 -5.82
N ILE A 33 29.49 1.24 -5.75
CA ILE A 33 29.81 -0.19 -5.83
C ILE A 33 30.35 -0.57 -7.22
N LEU A 34 29.81 0.03 -8.29
CA LEU A 34 30.34 -0.17 -9.65
C LEU A 34 31.78 0.36 -9.79
N MET A 35 32.06 1.53 -9.24
CA MET A 35 33.42 2.09 -9.21
C MET A 35 34.38 1.21 -8.40
N ALA A 36 33.93 0.67 -7.26
CA ALA A 36 34.75 -0.21 -6.43
C ALA A 36 35.07 -1.56 -7.11
N GLN A 37 34.18 -2.04 -7.99
CA GLN A 37 34.34 -3.30 -8.71
C GLN A 37 35.20 -3.20 -9.96
N VAL A 38 35.11 -2.08 -10.69
CA VAL A 38 35.80 -1.88 -11.97
C VAL A 38 37.07 -1.04 -11.82
N GLY A 39 37.13 -0.21 -10.77
CA GLY A 39 38.27 0.66 -10.49
C GLY A 39 39.50 -0.06 -9.96
N LYS A 40 40.60 0.69 -9.82
CA LYS A 40 41.83 0.18 -9.21
C LYS A 40 41.63 -0.08 -7.70
N PRO A 41 42.48 -0.92 -7.06
CA PRO A 41 42.38 -1.21 -5.63
C PRO A 41 42.35 0.03 -4.72
N GLN A 42 42.99 1.13 -5.13
CA GLN A 42 42.97 2.40 -4.39
C GLN A 42 41.55 3.01 -4.33
N ILE A 43 40.78 2.91 -5.42
CA ILE A 43 39.39 3.41 -5.48
C ILE A 43 38.52 2.58 -4.53
N GLN A 44 38.66 1.24 -4.56
CA GLN A 44 37.95 0.37 -3.63
C GLN A 44 38.25 0.77 -2.18
N HIS A 45 39.53 0.91 -1.82
CA HIS A 45 39.93 1.30 -0.46
C HIS A 45 39.39 2.67 -0.06
N GLN A 46 39.40 3.66 -0.98
CA GLN A 46 38.81 4.98 -0.73
C GLN A 46 37.31 4.88 -0.47
N ILE A 47 36.58 4.04 -1.20
CA ILE A 47 35.14 3.84 -1.01
C ILE A 47 34.86 3.17 0.34
N GLU A 48 35.63 2.14 0.71
CA GLU A 48 35.51 1.44 2.00
C GLU A 48 35.78 2.37 3.21
N GLN A 49 36.63 3.38 3.04
CA GLN A 49 36.86 4.41 4.06
C GLN A 49 35.67 5.37 4.23
N GLN A 50 34.90 5.61 3.17
CA GLN A 50 33.82 6.59 3.14
C GLN A 50 32.44 5.98 3.40
N VAL A 51 32.25 4.72 3.02
CA VAL A 51 30.99 3.98 3.13
C VAL A 51 31.25 2.61 3.72
N ASN A 52 30.50 2.27 4.77
CA ASN A 52 30.52 0.93 5.34
C ASN A 52 30.12 -0.10 4.26
N SER A 53 30.98 -1.10 3.99
CA SER A 53 30.75 -2.11 2.97
C SER A 53 29.43 -2.88 3.14
N LEU A 54 28.92 -3.00 4.37
CA LEU A 54 27.61 -3.63 4.61
C LEU A 54 26.44 -2.76 4.17
N LYS A 55 26.61 -1.43 4.05
CA LYS A 55 25.58 -0.51 3.59
C LYS A 55 25.11 -0.84 2.17
N PHE A 56 25.99 -1.39 1.35
CA PHE A 56 25.64 -1.81 -0.01
C PHE A 56 24.59 -2.93 -0.04
N LEU A 57 24.40 -3.71 1.03
CA LEU A 57 23.31 -4.69 1.11
C LEU A 57 21.92 -4.06 0.93
N SER A 58 21.81 -2.74 1.15
CA SER A 58 20.62 -1.96 0.83
C SER A 58 20.40 -1.69 -0.66
N LEU A 59 21.25 -2.21 -1.56
CA LEU A 59 21.00 -2.17 -3.01
C LEU A 59 20.26 -3.41 -3.53
N ILE A 60 20.23 -4.49 -2.74
CA ILE A 60 19.68 -5.77 -3.15
C ILE A 60 18.17 -5.65 -3.39
N GLY A 61 17.70 -6.21 -4.52
CA GLY A 61 16.30 -6.23 -4.94
C GLY A 61 15.87 -5.08 -5.84
N ASN A 62 16.79 -4.18 -6.22
CA ASN A 62 16.53 -3.07 -7.14
C ASN A 62 16.90 -3.37 -8.60
N SER A 63 17.65 -4.44 -8.85
CA SER A 63 18.23 -4.79 -10.16
C SER A 63 18.07 -6.30 -10.42
N ASP A 64 18.99 -6.91 -11.17
CA ASP A 64 19.00 -8.35 -11.42
C ASP A 64 19.76 -9.16 -10.34
N LEU A 65 19.53 -10.48 -10.31
CA LEU A 65 20.17 -11.40 -9.36
C LEU A 65 21.72 -11.44 -9.49
N LYS A 66 22.29 -11.11 -10.67
CA LYS A 66 23.76 -11.03 -10.83
C LYS A 66 24.32 -9.81 -10.12
N PHE A 67 23.61 -8.69 -10.18
CA PHE A 67 23.96 -7.50 -9.44
C PHE A 67 23.83 -7.73 -7.93
N ASP A 68 22.74 -8.35 -7.48
CA ASP A 68 22.56 -8.72 -6.07
C ASP A 68 23.71 -9.61 -5.57
N GLU A 69 24.13 -10.61 -6.36
CA GLU A 69 25.27 -11.47 -6.02
C GLU A 69 26.57 -10.69 -5.89
N ARG A 70 26.82 -9.73 -6.80
CA ARG A 70 27.98 -8.84 -6.73
C ARG A 70 27.97 -7.96 -5.48
N VAL A 71 26.79 -7.50 -5.06
CA VAL A 71 26.61 -6.73 -3.82
C VAL A 71 26.97 -7.58 -2.59
N VAL A 72 26.46 -8.80 -2.50
CA VAL A 72 26.76 -9.70 -1.36
C VAL A 72 28.24 -10.09 -1.34
N ASN A 73 28.83 -10.40 -2.48
CA ASN A 73 30.27 -10.70 -2.59
C ASN A 73 31.14 -9.51 -2.17
N TYR A 74 30.72 -8.29 -2.47
CA TYR A 74 31.42 -7.09 -1.99
C TYR A 74 31.34 -6.98 -0.46
N ALA A 75 30.16 -7.18 0.13
CA ALA A 75 29.97 -7.15 1.58
C ALA A 75 30.79 -8.24 2.31
N LEU A 76 30.94 -9.44 1.71
CA LEU A 76 31.76 -10.52 2.24
C LEU A 76 33.26 -10.21 2.33
N LYS A 77 33.78 -9.27 1.53
CA LYS A 77 35.18 -8.85 1.63
C LYS A 77 35.47 -8.12 2.94
N ALA A 78 34.47 -7.51 3.56
CA ALA A 78 34.62 -6.75 4.80
C ALA A 78 34.63 -7.63 6.06
N GLY A 79 34.23 -8.91 5.95
CA GLY A 79 34.27 -9.84 7.07
C GLY A 79 33.62 -11.18 6.73
N ASP A 80 34.10 -12.25 7.39
CA ASP A 80 33.54 -13.57 7.17
C ASP A 80 32.16 -13.70 7.84
N ASN A 81 31.13 -13.96 7.03
CA ASN A 81 29.76 -14.14 7.51
C ASN A 81 29.08 -15.31 6.78
N THR A 82 28.69 -16.32 7.55
CA THR A 82 28.09 -17.54 7.01
C THR A 82 26.75 -17.30 6.33
N ASP A 83 25.92 -16.38 6.82
CA ASP A 83 24.62 -16.08 6.20
C ASP A 83 24.78 -15.33 4.87
N LEU A 84 25.77 -14.44 4.77
CA LEU A 84 26.12 -13.81 3.50
C LEU A 84 26.69 -14.82 2.50
N ARG A 85 27.52 -15.80 2.95
CA ARG A 85 27.96 -16.91 2.07
C ARG A 85 26.80 -17.76 1.59
N ASN A 86 25.84 -18.04 2.46
CA ASN A 86 24.63 -18.78 2.09
C ASN A 86 23.74 -17.96 1.13
N SER A 87 23.71 -16.63 1.28
CA SER A 87 23.02 -15.72 0.36
C SER A 87 23.59 -15.77 -1.05
N VAL A 88 24.93 -15.82 -1.21
CA VAL A 88 25.59 -16.01 -2.52
C VAL A 88 25.14 -17.33 -3.16
N LYS A 89 25.16 -18.43 -2.40
CA LYS A 89 24.73 -19.74 -2.90
C LYS A 89 23.27 -19.74 -3.33
N LEU A 90 22.39 -19.08 -2.56
CA LEU A 90 20.99 -18.96 -2.90
C LEU A 90 20.78 -18.18 -4.21
N LEU A 91 21.46 -17.04 -4.38
CA LEU A 91 21.41 -16.23 -5.60
C LEU A 91 21.92 -17.01 -6.81
N GLN A 92 23.01 -17.76 -6.67
CA GLN A 92 23.55 -18.61 -7.73
C GLN A 92 22.55 -19.68 -8.15
N LYS A 93 21.96 -20.41 -7.20
CA LYS A 93 20.94 -21.43 -7.48
C LYS A 93 19.70 -20.84 -8.15
N ALA A 94 19.23 -19.68 -7.70
CA ALA A 94 18.08 -19.00 -8.30
C ALA A 94 18.34 -18.66 -9.77
N ARG A 95 19.56 -18.18 -10.11
CA ARG A 95 19.95 -17.89 -11.50
C ARG A 95 20.08 -19.14 -12.38
N GLU A 96 20.34 -20.30 -11.80
CA GLU A 96 20.45 -21.55 -12.56
C GLU A 96 19.09 -22.08 -13.01
N LEU A 97 17.99 -21.65 -12.37
CA LEU A 97 16.63 -22.14 -12.65
C LEU A 97 16.22 -21.94 -14.12
N ASP A 98 16.54 -20.80 -14.72
CA ASP A 98 16.21 -20.47 -16.12
C ASP A 98 16.81 -21.46 -17.12
N THR A 99 17.87 -22.17 -16.72
CA THR A 99 18.59 -23.13 -17.55
C THR A 99 18.21 -24.59 -17.28
N VAL A 100 17.36 -24.83 -16.28
CA VAL A 100 16.99 -26.16 -15.81
C VAL A 100 15.58 -26.52 -16.30
N ALA A 101 15.40 -27.76 -16.76
CA ALA A 101 14.08 -28.25 -17.17
C ALA A 101 13.04 -28.16 -16.02
N THR A 102 11.80 -27.79 -16.33
CA THR A 102 10.74 -27.48 -15.35
C THR A 102 10.53 -28.56 -14.28
N TYR A 103 10.59 -29.85 -14.64
CA TYR A 103 10.43 -30.94 -13.66
C TYR A 103 11.56 -30.99 -12.61
N LYS A 104 12.77 -30.52 -12.96
CA LYS A 104 13.90 -30.38 -12.03
C LYS A 104 13.82 -29.10 -11.22
N GLN A 105 13.18 -28.04 -11.73
CA GLN A 105 12.97 -26.79 -10.97
C GLN A 105 12.17 -27.06 -9.69
N ASN A 106 11.09 -27.84 -9.76
CA ASN A 106 10.32 -28.24 -8.56
C ASN A 106 11.20 -28.91 -7.49
N LYS A 107 12.11 -29.80 -7.89
CA LYS A 107 13.04 -30.45 -6.97
C LYS A 107 13.99 -29.42 -6.33
N ILE A 108 14.57 -28.52 -7.14
CA ILE A 108 15.45 -27.46 -6.67
C ILE A 108 14.72 -26.49 -5.72
N PHE A 109 13.45 -26.16 -6.00
CA PHE A 109 12.64 -25.32 -5.13
C PHE A 109 12.53 -25.93 -3.71
N HIS A 110 12.14 -27.20 -3.63
CA HIS A 110 11.87 -27.85 -2.34
C HIS A 110 13.12 -28.32 -1.60
N GLU A 111 14.16 -28.76 -2.30
CA GLU A 111 15.38 -29.29 -1.68
C GLU A 111 16.40 -28.19 -1.36
N ASP A 112 16.40 -27.09 -2.12
CA ASP A 112 17.45 -26.09 -2.04
C ASP A 112 16.95 -24.68 -1.75
N ILE A 113 16.07 -24.13 -2.58
CA ILE A 113 15.73 -22.70 -2.55
C ILE A 113 14.87 -22.35 -1.34
N PHE A 114 13.73 -23.01 -1.14
CA PHE A 114 12.85 -22.71 -0.01
C PHE A 114 13.52 -22.98 1.35
N PRO A 115 14.23 -24.11 1.56
CA PRO A 115 14.96 -24.31 2.81
C PRO A 115 16.00 -23.23 3.09
N SER A 116 16.73 -22.78 2.05
CA SER A 116 17.71 -21.71 2.17
C SER A 116 17.07 -20.37 2.52
N ILE A 117 15.95 -20.02 1.88
CA ILE A 117 15.18 -18.82 2.20
C ILE A 117 14.71 -18.86 3.65
N VAL A 118 14.12 -19.97 4.09
CA VAL A 118 13.65 -20.14 5.48
C VAL A 118 14.80 -19.99 6.48
N ALA A 119 15.96 -20.59 6.20
CA ALA A 119 17.13 -20.48 7.07
C ALA A 119 17.61 -19.02 7.21
N LEU A 120 17.71 -18.29 6.09
CA LEU A 120 18.15 -16.89 6.08
C LEU A 120 17.12 -15.95 6.74
N LEU A 121 15.82 -16.17 6.53
CA LEU A 121 14.77 -15.40 7.18
C LEU A 121 14.74 -15.64 8.69
N ASN A 122 14.94 -16.87 9.15
CA ASN A 122 15.07 -17.17 10.58
C ASN A 122 16.28 -16.45 11.20
N SER A 123 17.43 -16.43 10.52
CA SER A 123 18.60 -15.67 10.98
C SER A 123 18.29 -14.17 11.06
N ALA A 124 17.65 -13.61 10.03
CA ALA A 124 17.25 -12.20 10.01
C ALA A 124 16.30 -11.86 11.18
N ASP A 125 15.25 -12.66 11.39
CA ASP A 125 14.29 -12.51 12.49
C ASP A 125 14.97 -12.57 13.86
N GLN A 126 15.89 -13.53 14.05
CA GLN A 126 16.64 -13.66 15.29
C GLN A 126 17.49 -12.40 15.56
N ILE A 127 18.27 -11.96 14.58
CA ILE A 127 19.15 -10.79 14.72
C ILE A 127 18.32 -9.53 15.02
N ILE A 128 17.23 -9.30 14.27
CA ILE A 128 16.32 -8.16 14.46
C ILE A 128 15.74 -8.19 15.88
N THR A 129 15.19 -9.33 16.28
CA THR A 129 14.57 -9.50 17.61
C THR A 129 15.57 -9.25 18.73
N GLU A 130 16.79 -9.78 18.61
CA GLU A 130 17.84 -9.57 19.62
C GLU A 130 18.30 -8.10 19.70
N GLN A 131 18.44 -7.43 18.56
CA GLN A 131 18.84 -6.02 18.52
C GLN A 131 17.74 -5.12 19.11
N GLN A 132 16.47 -5.38 18.79
CA GLN A 132 15.33 -4.67 19.35
C GLN A 132 15.21 -4.86 20.86
N LYS A 133 15.34 -6.09 21.36
CA LYS A 133 15.35 -6.37 22.82
C LYS A 133 16.44 -5.60 23.56
N LYS A 134 17.56 -5.32 22.89
CA LYS A 134 18.71 -4.57 23.42
C LYS A 134 18.62 -3.06 23.13
N ASN A 135 17.53 -2.57 22.54
CA ASN A 135 17.39 -1.19 22.05
C ASN A 135 18.56 -0.73 21.16
N LYS A 136 19.11 -1.64 20.35
CA LYS A 136 20.19 -1.35 19.41
C LYS A 136 19.62 -1.04 18.02
N PRO A 137 20.26 -0.15 17.24
CA PRO A 137 19.90 0.03 15.84
C PRO A 137 20.08 -1.30 15.10
N ILE A 138 19.20 -1.54 14.12
CA ILE A 138 19.27 -2.75 13.30
C ILE A 138 20.48 -2.64 12.37
N SER A 139 21.34 -3.66 12.37
CA SER A 139 22.51 -3.69 11.49
C SER A 139 22.10 -4.00 10.04
N ASP A 140 22.98 -3.69 9.08
CA ASP A 140 22.66 -3.90 7.65
C ASP A 140 22.54 -5.39 7.25
N ILE A 141 23.10 -6.31 8.03
CA ILE A 141 23.10 -7.75 7.73
C ILE A 141 21.67 -8.33 7.63
N PRO A 142 20.82 -8.30 8.68
CA PRO A 142 19.47 -8.85 8.58
C PRO A 142 18.62 -8.17 7.50
N ILE A 143 18.88 -6.89 7.21
CA ILE A 143 18.24 -6.17 6.10
C ILE A 143 18.68 -6.75 4.76
N GLY A 144 19.99 -7.00 4.59
CA GLY A 144 20.54 -7.68 3.43
C GLY A 144 19.97 -9.08 3.23
N LEU A 145 19.85 -9.88 4.29
CA LEU A 145 19.24 -11.21 4.23
C LEU A 145 17.78 -11.14 3.76
N LEU A 146 16.98 -10.24 4.35
CA LEU A 146 15.60 -10.02 3.93
C LEU A 146 15.53 -9.57 2.46
N ASN A 147 16.44 -8.69 2.03
CA ASN A 147 16.50 -8.23 0.64
C ASN A 147 16.81 -9.39 -0.32
N VAL A 148 17.77 -10.26 0.01
CA VAL A 148 18.14 -11.42 -0.81
C VAL A 148 16.96 -12.37 -0.93
N CYS A 149 16.35 -12.74 0.20
CA CYS A 149 15.18 -13.61 0.22
C CYS A 149 14.05 -13.02 -0.63
N SER A 150 13.72 -11.75 -0.45
CA SER A 150 12.65 -11.08 -1.19
C SER A 150 12.96 -11.00 -2.69
N SER A 151 14.19 -10.67 -3.06
CA SER A 151 14.64 -10.62 -4.45
C SER A 151 14.51 -12.00 -5.12
N VAL A 152 15.00 -13.06 -4.48
CA VAL A 152 14.90 -14.43 -5.00
C VAL A 152 13.45 -14.85 -5.13
N ILE A 153 12.62 -14.64 -4.10
CA ILE A 153 11.20 -15.00 -4.14
C ILE A 153 10.49 -14.29 -5.30
N ASN A 154 10.71 -12.98 -5.47
CA ASN A 154 10.07 -12.22 -6.54
C ASN A 154 10.54 -12.67 -7.93
N ASN A 155 11.79 -13.11 -8.08
CA ASN A 155 12.32 -13.60 -9.35
C ASN A 155 11.77 -14.99 -9.71
N ILE A 156 11.50 -15.87 -8.73
CA ILE A 156 10.99 -17.23 -9.02
C ILE A 156 9.47 -17.28 -9.17
N ILE A 157 8.74 -16.23 -8.77
CA ILE A 157 7.29 -16.13 -8.98
C ILE A 157 7.01 -15.78 -10.44
N GLU A 158 6.97 -16.81 -11.28
CA GLU A 158 6.60 -16.69 -12.70
C GLU A 158 5.10 -16.96 -12.91
N ASP A 159 4.49 -17.80 -12.07
CA ASP A 159 3.12 -18.27 -12.23
C ASP A 159 2.42 -18.57 -10.89
N ASN A 160 1.15 -18.99 -11.00
CA ASN A 160 0.33 -19.35 -9.85
C ASN A 160 0.80 -20.63 -9.14
N GLN A 161 1.53 -21.51 -9.84
CA GLN A 161 2.03 -22.76 -9.26
C GLN A 161 3.17 -22.48 -8.28
N THR A 162 4.13 -21.62 -8.64
CA THR A 162 5.21 -21.24 -7.71
C THR A 162 4.66 -20.46 -6.52
N VAL A 163 3.66 -19.59 -6.74
CA VAL A 163 2.93 -18.92 -5.65
C VAL A 163 2.32 -19.95 -4.70
N PHE A 164 1.62 -20.97 -5.22
CA PHE A 164 1.05 -22.03 -4.42
C PHE A 164 2.11 -22.78 -3.59
N GLN A 165 3.24 -23.13 -4.21
CA GLN A 165 4.33 -23.82 -3.53
C GLN A 165 4.90 -22.99 -2.37
N ILE A 166 5.12 -21.69 -2.58
CA ILE A 166 5.62 -20.77 -1.54
C ILE A 166 4.63 -20.70 -0.37
N ILE A 167 3.33 -20.63 -0.63
CA ILE A 167 2.31 -20.52 0.43
C ILE A 167 2.28 -21.78 1.32
N GLN A 168 2.66 -22.94 0.79
CA GLN A 168 2.76 -24.17 1.57
C GLN A 168 3.98 -24.21 2.51
N THR A 169 4.86 -23.22 2.43
CA THR A 169 6.03 -23.09 3.30
C THR A 169 5.78 -22.15 4.47
N THR A 170 6.77 -22.03 5.37
CA THR A 170 6.76 -21.02 6.45
C THR A 170 7.24 -19.64 6.00
N ILE A 171 7.59 -19.46 4.72
CA ILE A 171 8.11 -18.19 4.19
C ILE A 171 7.14 -17.03 4.42
N PRO A 172 5.83 -17.12 4.09
CA PRO A 172 4.90 -16.01 4.32
C PRO A 172 4.80 -15.58 5.78
N ASP A 173 4.75 -16.56 6.70
CA ASP A 173 4.70 -16.30 8.15
C ASP A 173 5.96 -15.56 8.63
N LEU A 174 7.15 -16.04 8.25
CA LEU A 174 8.42 -15.41 8.62
C LEU A 174 8.54 -13.99 8.09
N VAL A 175 8.15 -13.75 6.83
CA VAL A 175 8.22 -12.40 6.28
C VAL A 175 7.21 -11.47 6.95
N ILE A 176 5.95 -11.88 7.13
CA ILE A 176 4.94 -11.07 7.82
C ILE A 176 5.39 -10.77 9.26
N LYS A 177 5.98 -11.75 9.94
CA LYS A 177 6.56 -11.59 11.28
C LYS A 177 7.67 -10.53 11.29
N ILE A 178 8.64 -10.61 10.37
CA ILE A 178 9.73 -9.63 10.26
C ILE A 178 9.18 -8.24 9.93
N LEU A 179 8.31 -8.13 8.91
CA LEU A 179 7.73 -6.85 8.47
C LEU A 179 6.93 -6.15 9.57
N ARG A 180 6.30 -6.90 10.48
CA ARG A 180 5.55 -6.36 11.63
C ARG A 180 6.42 -5.58 12.60
N VAL A 181 7.69 -5.93 12.72
CA VAL A 181 8.63 -5.30 13.66
C VAL A 181 9.70 -4.46 12.97
N LEU A 182 9.88 -4.62 11.66
CA LEU A 182 10.89 -3.88 10.90
C LEU A 182 10.62 -2.36 10.96
N PRO A 183 11.61 -1.50 11.25
CA PRO A 183 11.49 -0.06 11.16
C PRO A 183 11.22 0.39 9.73
N LEU A 184 10.35 1.39 9.59
CA LEU A 184 9.83 1.85 8.30
C LEU A 184 10.91 2.30 7.31
N VAL A 185 12.02 2.86 7.81
CA VAL A 185 13.17 3.30 7.00
C VAL A 185 13.85 2.16 6.22
N TYR A 186 13.65 0.90 6.63
CA TYR A 186 14.24 -0.26 5.95
C TYR A 186 13.27 -0.97 5.01
N VAL A 187 11.98 -0.63 5.05
CA VAL A 187 10.94 -1.29 4.25
C VAL A 187 11.04 -0.81 2.80
N LYS A 188 10.97 -1.75 1.87
CA LYS A 188 11.05 -1.48 0.44
C LYS A 188 9.94 -2.19 -0.33
N ALA A 189 9.68 -1.70 -1.55
CA ALA A 189 8.62 -2.23 -2.40
C ALA A 189 8.81 -3.72 -2.69
N HIS A 190 10.06 -4.15 -2.92
CA HIS A 190 10.34 -5.56 -3.24
C HIS A 190 10.11 -6.51 -2.05
N HIS A 191 10.10 -6.03 -0.80
CA HIS A 191 9.68 -6.86 0.34
C HIS A 191 8.20 -7.24 0.27
N LEU A 192 7.40 -6.44 -0.44
CA LEU A 192 5.97 -6.60 -0.59
C LEU A 192 5.58 -7.30 -1.88
N GLY A 193 6.49 -7.41 -2.86
CA GLY A 193 6.23 -7.97 -4.19
C GLY A 193 5.56 -9.33 -4.13
N PHE A 194 6.13 -10.29 -3.41
CA PHE A 194 5.54 -11.63 -3.33
C PHE A 194 4.25 -11.69 -2.49
N LEU A 195 4.10 -10.83 -1.47
CA LEU A 195 2.84 -10.73 -0.71
C LEU A 195 1.72 -10.21 -1.61
N PHE A 196 2.03 -9.23 -2.46
CA PHE A 196 1.14 -8.76 -3.50
C PHE A 196 0.80 -9.90 -4.46
N SER A 197 1.79 -10.63 -5.00
CA SER A 197 1.57 -11.77 -5.90
C SER A 197 0.70 -12.86 -5.29
N ILE A 198 0.91 -13.21 -4.01
CA ILE A 198 0.03 -14.14 -3.27
C ILE A 198 -1.39 -13.59 -3.22
N SER A 199 -1.55 -12.32 -2.81
CA SER A 199 -2.86 -11.72 -2.60
C SER A 199 -3.65 -11.53 -3.91
N ALA A 200 -2.96 -11.24 -5.01
CA ALA A 200 -3.56 -10.98 -6.31
C ALA A 200 -3.95 -12.27 -7.04
N ASN A 201 -3.13 -13.33 -6.91
CA ASN A 201 -3.20 -14.49 -7.80
C ASN A 201 -3.60 -15.80 -7.13
N ALA A 202 -3.38 -15.96 -5.83
CA ALA A 202 -3.55 -17.26 -5.20
C ALA A 202 -5.04 -17.60 -4.99
N GLY A 203 -5.92 -16.61 -4.87
CA GLY A 203 -7.34 -16.80 -4.58
C GLY A 203 -7.70 -16.64 -3.10
N MET A 204 -9.00 -16.59 -2.81
CA MET A 204 -9.54 -16.11 -1.53
C MET A 204 -9.00 -16.85 -0.30
N GLN A 205 -8.83 -18.17 -0.38
CA GLN A 205 -8.33 -18.99 0.75
C GLN A 205 -6.94 -18.58 1.23
N TYR A 206 -6.10 -18.02 0.35
CA TYR A 206 -4.74 -17.62 0.73
C TYR A 206 -4.68 -16.19 1.24
N CYS A 207 -5.53 -15.31 0.73
CA CYS A 207 -5.75 -14.01 1.36
C CYS A 207 -6.27 -14.18 2.79
N GLN A 208 -7.15 -15.16 3.04
CA GLN A 208 -7.57 -15.55 4.39
C GLN A 208 -6.43 -16.12 5.23
N TYR A 209 -5.52 -16.90 4.63
CA TYR A 209 -4.33 -17.37 5.30
C TYR A 209 -3.42 -16.21 5.73
N MET A 210 -3.12 -15.28 4.83
CA MET A 210 -2.36 -14.05 5.14
C MET A 210 -3.03 -13.20 6.22
N TYR A 211 -4.37 -13.09 6.18
CA TYR A 211 -5.14 -12.41 7.22
C TYR A 211 -4.87 -13.03 8.60
N ARG A 212 -4.92 -14.36 8.70
CA ARG A 212 -4.64 -15.10 9.95
C ARG A 212 -3.20 -14.96 10.44
N LEU A 213 -2.24 -14.78 9.53
CA LEU A 213 -0.84 -14.51 9.88
C LEU A 213 -0.61 -13.10 10.45
N GLY A 214 -1.62 -12.23 10.38
CA GLY A 214 -1.53 -10.85 10.83
C GLY A 214 -0.94 -9.90 9.78
N ALA A 215 -1.15 -10.20 8.49
CA ALA A 215 -0.69 -9.33 7.40
C ALA A 215 -1.27 -7.92 7.50
N VAL A 216 -2.52 -7.77 7.96
CA VAL A 216 -3.17 -6.46 8.10
C VAL A 216 -2.42 -5.58 9.11
N GLN A 217 -2.05 -6.14 10.25
CA GLN A 217 -1.30 -5.43 11.29
C GLN A 217 0.12 -5.09 10.84
N ALA A 218 0.77 -5.98 10.10
CA ALA A 218 2.11 -5.72 9.56
C ALA A 218 2.09 -4.60 8.51
N LEU A 219 1.19 -4.69 7.53
CA LEU A 219 1.13 -3.81 6.36
C LEU A 219 0.53 -2.43 6.66
N SER A 220 -0.42 -2.32 7.61
CA SER A 220 -1.01 -1.03 7.98
C SER A 220 0.00 -0.01 8.52
N ARG A 221 1.15 -0.47 9.01
CA ARG A 221 2.25 0.42 9.44
C ARG A 221 2.86 1.20 8.27
N PHE A 222 2.68 0.75 7.03
CA PHE A 222 3.33 1.31 5.85
C PHE A 222 2.53 2.44 5.20
N TYR A 223 1.32 2.76 5.70
CA TYR A 223 0.51 3.91 5.21
C TYR A 223 1.21 5.26 5.32
N VAL A 224 2.14 5.41 6.25
CA VAL A 224 2.85 6.67 6.49
C VAL A 224 4.11 6.82 5.62
N LEU A 225 4.44 5.82 4.81
CA LEU A 225 5.64 5.87 3.97
C LEU A 225 5.39 6.72 2.71
N PRO A 226 6.28 7.68 2.39
CA PRO A 226 6.11 8.58 1.25
C PRO A 226 6.43 7.94 -0.11
N GLY A 227 6.93 6.70 -0.14
CA GLY A 227 7.31 6.01 -1.38
C GLY A 227 6.10 5.47 -2.13
N SER A 228 5.92 5.88 -3.40
CA SER A 228 4.79 5.49 -4.24
C SER A 228 4.61 3.97 -4.32
N ASP A 229 5.70 3.23 -4.52
CA ASP A 229 5.61 1.81 -4.83
C ASP A 229 5.33 0.96 -3.57
N VAL A 230 5.94 1.33 -2.45
CA VAL A 230 5.63 0.72 -1.15
C VAL A 230 4.18 0.96 -0.80
N ALA A 231 3.69 2.19 -0.99
CA ALA A 231 2.30 2.54 -0.74
C ALA A 231 1.36 1.73 -1.65
N ILE A 232 1.56 1.73 -2.96
CA ILE A 232 0.72 1.02 -3.95
C ILE A 232 0.64 -0.48 -3.64
N LEU A 233 1.79 -1.14 -3.41
CA LEU A 233 1.82 -2.56 -3.09
C LEU A 233 1.15 -2.85 -1.74
N THR A 234 1.35 -1.98 -0.74
CA THR A 234 0.70 -2.08 0.57
C THR A 234 -0.82 -2.00 0.42
N PHE A 235 -1.34 -0.97 -0.25
CA PHE A 235 -2.77 -0.76 -0.45
C PHE A 235 -3.42 -1.94 -1.18
N SER A 236 -2.82 -2.35 -2.31
CA SER A 236 -3.36 -3.45 -3.12
C SER A 236 -3.38 -4.76 -2.33
N THR A 237 -2.30 -5.06 -1.60
CA THR A 237 -2.23 -6.27 -0.78
C THR A 237 -3.22 -6.22 0.37
N LEU A 238 -3.34 -5.08 1.06
CA LEU A 238 -4.28 -4.92 2.17
C LEU A 238 -5.73 -5.06 1.74
N GLN A 239 -6.10 -4.45 0.61
CA GLN A 239 -7.44 -4.58 0.05
C GLN A 239 -7.80 -6.04 -0.18
N ASN A 240 -6.96 -6.78 -0.90
CA ASN A 240 -7.17 -8.21 -1.19
C ASN A 240 -7.30 -9.06 0.09
N VAL A 241 -6.42 -8.81 1.07
CA VAL A 241 -6.39 -9.54 2.34
C VAL A 241 -7.62 -9.22 3.20
N ILE A 242 -8.04 -7.96 3.27
CA ILE A 242 -9.19 -7.53 4.07
C ILE A 242 -10.50 -8.02 3.45
N ASP A 243 -10.69 -7.84 2.15
CA ASP A 243 -11.91 -8.30 1.46
C ASP A 243 -12.12 -9.81 1.67
N SER A 244 -11.03 -10.58 1.61
CA SER A 244 -11.07 -12.02 1.88
C SER A 244 -11.23 -12.36 3.36
N GLY A 245 -10.64 -11.57 4.26
CA GLY A 245 -10.75 -11.71 5.71
C GLY A 245 -12.16 -11.45 6.24
N LEU A 246 -12.84 -10.43 5.72
CA LEU A 246 -14.25 -10.14 6.04
C LEU A 246 -15.17 -11.28 5.61
N TYR A 247 -14.90 -11.93 4.48
CA TYR A 247 -15.60 -13.14 4.07
C TYR A 247 -15.42 -14.28 5.10
N LEU A 248 -14.22 -14.42 5.68
CA LEU A 248 -13.98 -15.42 6.73
C LEU A 248 -14.74 -15.11 8.02
N ILE A 249 -14.80 -13.84 8.43
CA ILE A 249 -15.51 -13.43 9.66
C ILE A 249 -17.03 -13.63 9.48
N SER A 250 -17.58 -13.23 8.34
CA SER A 250 -19.01 -13.39 8.02
C SER A 250 -19.46 -14.86 7.90
N SER A 251 -18.59 -15.74 7.39
CA SER A 251 -18.88 -17.19 7.30
C SER A 251 -18.76 -17.92 8.64
N ARG A 252 -17.89 -17.47 9.56
CA ARG A 252 -17.78 -18.02 10.92
C ARG A 252 -18.93 -17.59 11.83
N SER A 253 -19.41 -16.36 11.70
CA SER A 253 -20.55 -15.84 12.47
C SER A 253 -21.89 -16.50 12.09
N GLN A 254 -21.98 -17.16 10.93
CA GLN A 254 -23.12 -17.99 10.55
C GLN A 254 -23.13 -19.39 11.23
N CYS A 255 -22.06 -19.78 11.93
CA CYS A 255 -21.91 -21.11 12.51
C CYS A 255 -21.83 -21.06 14.04
N GLN A 256 -22.92 -20.67 14.72
CA GLN A 256 -23.24 -21.08 16.13
C GLN A 256 -24.57 -20.55 16.70
N LEU A 257 -25.54 -20.11 15.90
CA LEU A 257 -26.90 -19.85 16.40
C LEU A 257 -27.72 -21.16 16.45
N LYS A 258 -27.57 -21.95 17.52
CA LYS A 258 -28.58 -22.94 17.91
C LYS A 258 -29.80 -22.17 18.43
N LEU A 259 -30.77 -21.94 17.56
CA LEU A 259 -32.08 -21.40 17.94
C LEU A 259 -32.76 -22.34 18.97
N PRO A 260 -33.33 -21.82 20.06
CA PRO A 260 -34.16 -22.62 20.97
C PRO A 260 -35.34 -23.23 20.20
N HIS A 261 -35.65 -24.51 20.48
CA HIS A 261 -36.61 -25.33 19.75
C HIS A 261 -38.09 -24.88 19.78
N ASN A 262 -38.41 -23.70 20.32
CA ASN A 262 -39.76 -23.18 20.39
C ASN A 262 -39.87 -21.83 19.69
N PHE A 263 -39.77 -21.82 18.36
CA PHE A 263 -40.36 -20.75 17.56
C PHE A 263 -41.17 -21.36 16.43
N ILE A 264 -42.43 -20.97 16.43
CA ILE A 264 -43.47 -21.36 15.49
C ILE A 264 -43.00 -21.05 14.07
N ASN A 265 -43.21 -22.02 13.19
CA ASN A 265 -42.78 -22.06 11.80
C ASN A 265 -43.16 -20.78 11.00
N PRO A 266 -42.21 -19.96 10.51
CA PRO A 266 -42.49 -18.85 9.60
C PRO A 266 -42.02 -19.21 8.18
N ASN A 267 -42.98 -19.49 7.29
CA ASN A 267 -42.74 -19.96 5.93
C ASN A 267 -42.37 -18.86 4.90
N THR A 268 -41.76 -17.75 5.30
CA THR A 268 -41.24 -16.74 4.34
C THR A 268 -39.99 -16.03 4.85
N ALA A 269 -39.06 -15.76 3.92
CA ALA A 269 -37.75 -15.14 4.18
C ALA A 269 -37.82 -13.72 4.76
N GLU A 270 -38.91 -13.00 4.54
CA GLU A 270 -39.17 -11.66 5.09
C GLU A 270 -39.38 -11.69 6.61
N THR A 271 -40.15 -12.64 7.13
CA THR A 271 -40.44 -12.75 8.57
C THR A 271 -39.20 -13.10 9.41
N LYS A 272 -38.25 -13.86 8.85
CA LYS A 272 -36.94 -14.12 9.48
C LYS A 272 -36.08 -12.85 9.55
N ARG A 273 -36.22 -11.96 8.57
CA ARG A 273 -35.44 -10.73 8.47
C ARG A 273 -35.93 -9.69 9.48
N GLU A 274 -37.25 -9.51 9.60
CA GLU A 274 -37.85 -8.60 10.60
C GLU A 274 -37.58 -9.04 12.04
N SER A 275 -37.57 -10.34 12.31
CA SER A 275 -37.24 -10.89 13.65
C SER A 275 -35.79 -10.60 14.06
N ILE A 276 -34.86 -10.61 13.10
CA ILE A 276 -33.44 -10.29 13.32
C ILE A 276 -33.26 -8.79 13.54
N TYR A 277 -33.93 -7.94 12.75
CA TYR A 277 -33.85 -6.49 12.93
C TYR A 277 -34.48 -6.01 14.24
N LYS A 278 -35.58 -6.64 14.67
CA LYS A 278 -36.20 -6.35 15.97
C LYS A 278 -35.29 -6.72 17.16
N MET A 279 -34.51 -7.80 17.04
CA MET A 279 -33.48 -8.15 18.04
C MET A 279 -32.30 -7.17 18.08
N ILE A 280 -32.00 -6.50 16.98
CA ILE A 280 -30.90 -5.51 16.88
C ILE A 280 -31.34 -4.19 17.52
N ASP A 281 -32.56 -3.72 17.24
CA ASP A 281 -33.12 -2.50 17.84
C ASP A 281 -33.35 -2.64 19.36
N GLU A 282 -33.69 -3.84 19.85
CA GLU A 282 -33.95 -4.06 21.28
C GLU A 282 -32.66 -4.19 22.14
N ASN A 283 -31.46 -4.18 21.53
CA ASN A 283 -30.16 -4.39 22.22
C ASN A 283 -29.19 -3.18 22.13
N GLU A 284 -29.72 -1.95 22.16
CA GLU A 284 -28.97 -0.66 22.12
C GLU A 284 -27.88 -0.46 23.21
N SER A 285 -27.67 -1.42 24.12
CA SER A 285 -26.67 -1.30 25.20
C SER A 285 -25.37 -2.08 24.99
N LEU A 286 -25.08 -2.62 23.80
CA LEU A 286 -23.76 -3.18 23.51
C LEU A 286 -22.77 -2.04 23.19
N LYS A 287 -22.09 -1.57 24.24
CA LYS A 287 -20.95 -0.65 24.17
C LYS A 287 -19.97 -1.07 23.07
N LEU A 288 -19.53 -0.06 22.32
CA LEU A 288 -18.47 -0.06 21.31
C LEU A 288 -17.10 -0.52 21.88
N GLU A 289 -16.95 -1.81 22.21
CA GLU A 289 -15.70 -2.38 22.71
C GLU A 289 -15.18 -3.58 21.89
N ASN A 290 -15.81 -3.90 20.74
CA ASN A 290 -15.44 -5.11 19.99
C ASN A 290 -14.59 -4.81 18.74
N GLU A 291 -13.45 -5.51 18.60
CA GLU A 291 -12.47 -5.42 17.49
C GLU A 291 -13.11 -5.50 16.10
N ASP A 292 -14.22 -6.22 15.97
CA ASP A 292 -14.98 -6.38 14.72
C ASP A 292 -15.54 -5.06 14.16
N THR A 293 -15.84 -4.08 15.03
CA THR A 293 -16.35 -2.75 14.63
C THR A 293 -15.25 -1.87 14.04
N TRP A 294 -14.02 -2.00 14.57
CA TRP A 294 -12.85 -1.33 14.02
C TRP A 294 -12.48 -1.91 12.66
N HIS A 295 -12.54 -3.22 12.49
CA HIS A 295 -12.30 -3.88 11.20
C HIS A 295 -13.29 -3.44 10.12
N LEU A 296 -14.57 -3.26 10.48
CA LEU A 296 -15.59 -2.76 9.55
C LEU A 296 -15.29 -1.31 9.12
N LEU A 297 -15.04 -0.40 10.07
CA LEU A 297 -14.67 1.00 9.79
C LEU A 297 -13.40 1.14 8.94
N PHE A 298 -12.39 0.32 9.22
CA PHE A 298 -11.13 0.32 8.49
C PHE A 298 -11.28 -0.23 7.06
N SER A 299 -12.13 -1.25 6.88
CA SER A 299 -12.40 -1.84 5.57
C SER A 299 -13.11 -0.88 4.62
N THR A 300 -14.02 -0.06 5.14
CA THR A 300 -14.77 0.87 4.31
C THR A 300 -13.95 2.11 3.96
N GLN A 301 -13.00 2.52 4.82
CA GLN A 301 -11.98 3.49 4.43
C GLN A 301 -11.15 2.96 3.25
N ILE A 302 -10.65 1.73 3.31
CA ILE A 302 -9.82 1.14 2.23
C ILE A 302 -10.58 1.00 0.91
N LYS A 303 -11.87 0.61 0.94
CA LYS A 303 -12.71 0.56 -0.28
C LYS A 303 -12.92 1.92 -0.94
N VAL A 304 -12.95 3.00 -0.16
CA VAL A 304 -13.06 4.38 -0.67
C VAL A 304 -11.72 4.89 -1.22
N PHE A 305 -10.58 4.44 -0.66
CA PHE A 305 -9.24 4.93 -1.03
C PHE A 305 -8.52 4.09 -2.10
N GLY A 306 -8.82 2.79 -2.25
CA GLY A 306 -8.11 1.87 -3.17
C GLY A 306 -8.68 1.74 -4.60
N GLY A 307 -9.80 2.38 -4.91
CA GLY A 307 -10.57 2.13 -6.14
C GLY A 307 -10.10 2.82 -7.42
N TYR A 308 -8.99 3.55 -7.45
CA TYR A 308 -8.64 4.42 -8.59
C TYR A 308 -7.36 4.02 -9.32
N THR A 309 -7.30 2.80 -9.88
CA THR A 309 -6.46 2.51 -11.06
C THR A 309 -6.89 1.19 -11.73
N TYR A 310 -7.78 1.26 -12.72
CA TYR A 310 -7.77 0.55 -14.02
C TYR A 310 -9.17 0.44 -14.64
N ASN A 311 -9.26 0.80 -15.93
CA ASN A 311 -10.37 0.60 -16.89
C ASN A 311 -11.69 1.38 -16.63
N SER A 312 -12.07 2.24 -17.58
CA SER A 312 -13.16 3.23 -17.45
C SER A 312 -14.57 2.65 -17.26
N LYS A 313 -14.79 1.38 -17.62
CA LYS A 313 -16.06 0.66 -17.37
C LYS A 313 -16.14 0.01 -15.99
N HIS A 314 -15.00 -0.26 -15.35
CA HIS A 314 -14.96 -0.77 -13.97
C HIS A 314 -14.97 0.37 -12.96
N SER A 315 -14.41 1.54 -13.31
CA SER A 315 -14.49 2.73 -12.45
C SER A 315 -15.92 3.21 -12.23
N GLU A 316 -16.82 3.14 -13.22
CA GLU A 316 -18.23 3.52 -13.02
C GLU A 316 -18.98 2.54 -12.10
N MET A 317 -18.66 1.25 -12.19
CA MET A 317 -19.27 0.20 -11.37
C MET A 317 -18.75 0.24 -9.93
N CYS A 318 -17.44 0.43 -9.73
CA CYS A 318 -16.83 0.62 -8.42
C CYS A 318 -17.23 1.96 -7.78
N LEU A 319 -17.49 3.00 -8.58
CA LEU A 319 -18.05 4.26 -8.10
C LEU A 319 -19.50 4.09 -7.63
N GLU A 320 -20.32 3.27 -8.31
CA GLU A 320 -21.67 2.92 -7.83
C GLU A 320 -21.66 2.03 -6.59
N GLU A 321 -20.71 1.11 -6.47
CA GLU A 321 -20.54 0.30 -5.24
C GLU A 321 -20.01 1.13 -4.07
N ALA A 322 -19.09 2.07 -4.31
CA ALA A 322 -18.63 3.03 -3.30
C ALA A 322 -19.76 4.00 -2.89
N LYS A 323 -20.61 4.43 -3.83
CA LYS A 323 -21.84 5.18 -3.54
C LYS A 323 -22.78 4.36 -2.64
N GLN A 324 -23.01 3.09 -2.96
CA GLN A 324 -23.86 2.20 -2.16
C GLN A 324 -23.29 1.93 -0.76
N GLU A 325 -21.98 1.80 -0.60
CA GLU A 325 -21.33 1.60 0.70
C GLU A 325 -21.30 2.88 1.54
N ILE A 326 -21.01 4.05 0.96
CA ILE A 326 -21.14 5.35 1.65
C ILE A 326 -22.59 5.57 2.11
N ILE A 327 -23.58 5.20 1.29
CA ILE A 327 -25.02 5.21 1.66
C ILE A 327 -25.34 4.23 2.80
N LYS A 328 -24.58 3.11 2.94
CA LYS A 328 -24.74 2.14 4.04
C LYS A 328 -23.98 2.52 5.31
N MET A 329 -22.92 3.31 5.22
CA MET A 329 -22.16 3.82 6.39
C MET A 329 -22.90 4.90 7.17
N VAL A 330 -23.95 5.46 6.58
CA VAL A 330 -24.78 6.47 7.23
C VAL A 330 -25.94 5.75 7.94
N PRO A 331 -26.15 5.98 9.25
CA PRO A 331 -27.31 5.42 9.94
C PRO A 331 -28.59 5.80 9.19
N LYS A 332 -29.36 4.82 8.72
CA LYS A 332 -30.68 5.08 8.13
C LYS A 332 -31.56 5.70 9.21
N GLY A 333 -31.70 7.03 9.17
CA GLY A 333 -32.46 7.80 10.16
C GLY A 333 -31.91 9.22 10.41
N GLU A 334 -30.66 9.52 10.06
CA GLU A 334 -30.12 10.88 10.24
C GLU A 334 -30.37 11.80 9.04
N SER A 335 -30.68 13.07 9.31
CA SER A 335 -30.96 14.09 8.29
C SER A 335 -29.72 14.42 7.45
N ILE A 336 -29.93 14.76 6.18
CA ILE A 336 -28.87 15.18 5.23
C ILE A 336 -28.00 16.31 5.82
N SER A 337 -28.57 17.19 6.64
CA SER A 337 -27.84 18.24 7.36
C SER A 337 -26.72 17.69 8.24
N ARG A 338 -27.00 16.64 9.01
CA ARG A 338 -26.02 16.07 9.95
C ARG A 338 -24.93 15.28 9.25
N GLN A 339 -25.27 14.71 8.10
CA GLN A 339 -24.33 14.03 7.20
C GLN A 339 -23.29 15.03 6.64
N LEU A 340 -23.75 16.23 6.24
CA LEU A 340 -22.89 17.30 5.76
C LEU A 340 -22.01 17.89 6.87
N ASP A 341 -22.54 18.04 8.09
CA ASP A 341 -21.78 18.53 9.24
C ASP A 341 -20.59 17.61 9.60
N LEU A 342 -20.77 16.29 9.54
CA LEU A 342 -19.70 15.33 9.81
C LEU A 342 -18.59 15.41 8.75
N LEU A 343 -18.95 15.53 7.48
CA LEU A 343 -18.01 15.76 6.39
C LEU A 343 -17.22 17.06 6.58
N HIS A 344 -17.89 18.12 7.03
CA HIS A 344 -17.25 19.40 7.35
C HIS A 344 -16.22 19.27 8.46
N GLN A 345 -16.57 18.61 9.57
CA GLN A 345 -15.66 18.40 10.69
C GLN A 345 -14.41 17.59 10.32
N VAL A 346 -14.55 16.61 9.43
CA VAL A 346 -13.42 15.82 8.91
C VAL A 346 -12.53 16.68 8.01
N SER A 347 -13.12 17.50 7.13
CA SER A 347 -12.38 18.40 6.22
C SER A 347 -11.53 19.45 6.95
N LEU A 348 -11.97 19.86 8.14
CA LEU A 348 -11.28 20.84 9.00
C LEU A 348 -10.10 20.23 9.77
N ARG A 349 -10.11 18.92 10.06
CA ARG A 349 -9.16 18.28 10.98
C ARG A 349 -7.99 17.56 10.31
N HIS A 350 -8.07 17.22 9.02
CA HIS A 350 -7.09 16.36 8.36
C HIS A 350 -6.67 16.90 6.99
N GLU A 351 -5.51 17.57 6.91
CA GLU A 351 -4.94 18.10 5.65
C GLU A 351 -4.75 17.01 4.58
N ASN A 352 -4.33 15.82 5.00
CA ASN A 352 -4.09 14.68 4.10
C ASN A 352 -5.37 14.09 3.49
N CYS A 353 -6.55 14.41 4.05
CA CYS A 353 -7.84 13.99 3.50
C CYS A 353 -8.38 14.97 2.45
N LYS A 354 -7.79 16.17 2.32
CA LYS A 354 -8.31 17.20 1.41
C LYS A 354 -8.28 16.76 -0.05
N SER A 355 -7.21 16.12 -0.53
CA SER A 355 -7.11 15.69 -1.94
C SER A 355 -8.15 14.62 -2.32
N VAL A 356 -8.50 13.73 -1.41
CA VAL A 356 -9.50 12.67 -1.64
C VAL A 356 -10.93 13.19 -1.48
N LEU A 357 -11.16 14.05 -0.49
CA LEU A 357 -12.45 14.73 -0.36
C LEU A 357 -12.75 15.60 -1.59
N LYS A 358 -11.73 16.24 -2.18
CA LYS A 358 -11.84 16.99 -3.43
C LYS A 358 -12.35 16.14 -4.59
N SER A 359 -11.87 14.90 -4.77
CA SER A 359 -12.30 14.06 -5.91
C SER A 359 -13.69 13.44 -5.72
N GLY A 360 -14.08 13.12 -4.48
CA GLY A 360 -15.37 12.48 -4.18
C GLY A 360 -16.56 13.44 -4.05
N ILE A 361 -16.32 14.68 -3.62
CA ILE A 361 -17.38 15.67 -3.34
C ILE A 361 -17.89 16.37 -4.61
N ILE A 362 -17.03 16.57 -5.63
CA ILE A 362 -17.38 17.28 -6.86
C ILE A 362 -18.60 16.67 -7.60
N PRO A 363 -18.68 15.34 -7.81
CA PRO A 363 -19.85 14.74 -8.47
C PRO A 363 -21.13 14.80 -7.64
N LEU A 364 -21.02 14.82 -6.31
CA LEU A 364 -22.16 15.00 -5.41
C LEU A 364 -22.71 16.43 -5.47
N PHE A 365 -21.81 17.41 -5.59
CA PHE A 365 -22.14 18.81 -5.85
C PHE A 365 -22.94 18.97 -7.13
N GLU A 366 -22.45 18.42 -8.24
CA GLU A 366 -23.11 18.56 -9.56
C GLU A 366 -24.52 17.97 -9.57
N LYS A 367 -24.73 16.84 -8.87
CA LYS A 367 -25.99 16.10 -8.91
C LYS A 367 -27.07 16.63 -7.96
N TYR A 368 -26.70 17.06 -6.76
CA TYR A 368 -27.67 17.32 -5.70
C TYR A 368 -27.83 18.78 -5.31
N LEU A 369 -26.89 19.66 -5.68
CA LEU A 369 -26.94 21.09 -5.34
C LEU A 369 -28.25 21.80 -5.76
N PRO A 370 -28.91 21.49 -6.89
CA PRO A 370 -30.20 22.08 -7.23
C PRO A 370 -31.37 21.66 -6.34
N PHE A 371 -31.21 20.57 -5.58
CA PHE A 371 -32.27 19.92 -4.80
C PHE A 371 -32.11 20.10 -3.29
N LEU A 372 -31.06 20.80 -2.86
CA LEU A 372 -30.78 21.04 -1.45
C LEU A 372 -31.41 22.34 -0.99
N GLU A 373 -31.86 22.37 0.27
CA GLU A 373 -32.32 23.58 0.94
C GLU A 373 -31.17 24.58 1.09
N GLU A 374 -31.49 25.88 1.15
CA GLU A 374 -30.51 26.98 1.14
C GLU A 374 -29.44 26.86 2.24
N GLU A 375 -29.83 26.40 3.43
CA GLU A 375 -28.90 26.16 4.54
C GLU A 375 -27.91 25.03 4.26
N MET A 376 -28.35 23.97 3.56
CA MET A 376 -27.48 22.85 3.15
C MET A 376 -26.55 23.25 2.00
N GLN A 377 -27.02 24.09 1.08
CA GLN A 377 -26.17 24.67 0.02
C GLN A 377 -25.06 25.52 0.63
N LYS A 378 -25.37 26.31 1.67
CA LYS A 378 -24.39 27.14 2.40
C LYS A 378 -23.37 26.30 3.15
N LEU A 379 -23.80 25.25 3.86
CA LEU A 379 -22.90 24.33 4.56
C LEU A 379 -21.95 23.60 3.58
N LEU A 380 -22.46 23.17 2.43
CA LEU A 380 -21.64 22.61 1.37
C LEU A 380 -20.62 23.61 0.82
N LEU A 381 -21.03 24.85 0.57
CA LEU A 381 -20.11 25.92 0.14
C LEU A 381 -18.99 26.15 1.16
N ASP A 382 -19.27 26.10 2.46
CA ASP A 382 -18.26 26.23 3.51
C ASP A 382 -17.26 25.06 3.54
N ILE A 383 -17.75 23.82 3.35
CA ILE A 383 -16.90 22.62 3.19
C ILE A 383 -15.99 22.79 1.98
N PHE A 384 -16.53 23.27 0.86
CA PHE A 384 -15.79 23.46 -0.38
C PHE A 384 -14.73 24.55 -0.25
N SER A 385 -15.08 25.72 0.30
CA SER A 385 -14.15 26.80 0.61
C SER A 385 -13.00 26.32 1.49
N THR A 386 -13.29 25.48 2.49
CA THR A 386 -12.29 24.88 3.39
C THR A 386 -11.36 23.89 2.67
N LEU A 387 -11.91 23.04 1.81
CA LEU A 387 -11.15 22.04 1.07
C LEU A 387 -10.24 22.67 0.01
N PHE A 388 -10.71 23.70 -0.69
CA PHE A 388 -10.02 24.33 -1.80
C PHE A 388 -9.31 25.64 -1.44
N ASN A 389 -9.38 26.07 -0.17
CA ASN A 389 -8.77 27.31 0.30
C ASN A 389 -9.29 28.56 -0.44
N ILE A 390 -10.58 28.55 -0.83
CA ILE A 390 -11.24 29.64 -1.54
C ILE A 390 -11.98 30.50 -0.53
N LYS A 391 -11.68 31.80 -0.46
CA LYS A 391 -12.45 32.73 0.38
C LYS A 391 -13.89 32.77 -0.13
N PRO A 392 -14.90 32.48 0.71
CA PRO A 392 -16.29 32.58 0.30
C PRO A 392 -16.63 34.05 0.09
N ASP A 393 -16.67 34.50 -1.17
CA ASP A 393 -17.38 35.75 -1.49
C ASP A 393 -18.88 35.45 -1.53
N HIS A 394 -19.66 36.29 -0.86
CA HIS A 394 -21.11 36.12 -0.69
C HIS A 394 -21.92 36.11 -2.01
N GLU A 395 -21.29 36.31 -3.17
CA GLU A 395 -21.95 36.37 -4.49
C GLU A 395 -21.60 35.21 -5.44
N ILE A 396 -20.85 34.19 -5.00
CA ILE A 396 -20.53 33.05 -5.87
C ILE A 396 -21.78 32.16 -6.04
N LYS A 397 -22.52 32.39 -7.13
CA LYS A 397 -23.66 31.54 -7.52
C LYS A 397 -23.19 30.11 -7.85
N PRO A 398 -23.93 29.06 -7.47
CA PRO A 398 -23.64 27.63 -7.75
C PRO A 398 -23.10 27.32 -9.15
N ILE A 399 -23.67 27.95 -10.19
CA ILE A 399 -23.28 27.78 -11.59
C ILE A 399 -21.85 28.29 -11.89
N LYS A 400 -21.39 29.36 -11.21
CA LYS A 400 -19.99 29.83 -11.35
C LYS A 400 -19.01 28.82 -10.74
N LEU A 401 -19.41 28.12 -9.67
CA LEU A 401 -18.59 27.12 -8.99
C LEU A 401 -18.40 25.86 -9.86
N ILE A 402 -19.46 25.40 -10.53
CA ILE A 402 -19.43 24.26 -11.49
C ILE A 402 -18.52 24.56 -12.69
N LEU A 403 -18.50 25.80 -13.18
CA LEU A 403 -17.59 26.20 -14.26
C LEU A 403 -16.12 26.24 -13.82
N CYS A 404 -15.83 26.59 -12.55
CA CYS A 404 -14.47 26.48 -12.00
C CYS A 404 -14.02 25.02 -11.80
N LEU A 405 -14.96 24.06 -11.66
CA LEU A 405 -14.68 22.64 -11.42
C LEU A 405 -14.21 21.87 -12.67
N HIS A 406 -14.56 22.34 -13.86
CA HIS A 406 -14.21 21.66 -15.13
C HIS A 406 -13.03 22.31 -15.88
N THR A 407 -12.42 23.34 -15.30
CA THR A 407 -11.36 24.08 -15.97
C THR A 407 -10.18 24.19 -15.03
N ASP A 408 -9.03 23.62 -15.39
CA ASP A 408 -7.80 23.82 -14.62
C ASP A 408 -7.29 25.25 -14.85
N LEU A 409 -7.85 26.18 -14.09
CA LEU A 409 -7.54 27.62 -14.18
C LEU A 409 -6.15 27.95 -13.63
N SER A 410 -5.45 26.97 -13.05
CA SER A 410 -4.11 27.16 -12.48
C SER A 410 -3.02 27.38 -13.56
N VAL A 411 -3.34 27.08 -14.82
CA VAL A 411 -2.41 27.16 -15.97
C VAL A 411 -2.56 28.47 -16.76
N ILE A 412 -3.50 29.34 -16.36
CA ILE A 412 -3.78 30.61 -17.06
C ILE A 412 -3.42 31.76 -16.12
N ASP A 413 -2.39 32.54 -16.44
CA ASP A 413 -1.90 33.61 -15.54
C ASP A 413 -2.78 34.87 -15.58
N SER A 414 -3.54 35.08 -16.65
CA SER A 414 -4.37 36.27 -16.86
C SER A 414 -5.80 36.06 -16.37
N GLU A 415 -6.24 36.89 -15.42
CA GLU A 415 -7.62 36.88 -14.91
C GLU A 415 -8.66 37.19 -16.01
N GLN A 416 -8.28 37.99 -17.01
CA GLN A 416 -9.18 38.31 -18.11
C GLN A 416 -9.38 37.11 -19.05
N ASP A 417 -8.32 36.32 -19.27
CA ASP A 417 -8.39 35.12 -20.10
C ASP A 417 -9.12 33.98 -19.38
N LYS A 418 -8.97 33.87 -18.05
CA LYS A 418 -9.82 32.98 -17.22
C LYS A 418 -11.28 33.34 -17.36
N TYR A 419 -11.60 34.64 -17.32
CA TYR A 419 -12.97 35.13 -17.42
C TYR A 419 -13.60 34.86 -18.80
N GLU A 420 -12.87 35.10 -19.89
CA GLU A 420 -13.35 34.78 -21.24
C GLU A 420 -13.53 33.27 -21.47
N LEU A 421 -12.63 32.44 -20.95
CA LEU A 421 -12.75 30.99 -21.02
C LEU A 421 -13.99 30.47 -20.26
N LEU A 422 -14.26 31.03 -19.08
CA LEU A 422 -15.46 30.73 -18.31
C LEU A 422 -16.75 31.14 -19.05
N ILE A 423 -16.74 32.25 -19.79
CA ILE A 423 -17.88 32.67 -20.63
C ILE A 423 -18.09 31.70 -21.81
N GLN A 424 -17.03 31.29 -22.49
CA GLN A 424 -17.13 30.34 -23.61
C GLN A 424 -17.64 28.96 -23.16
N GLN A 425 -17.18 28.48 -22.01
CA GLN A 425 -17.65 27.21 -21.43
C GLN A 425 -19.11 27.30 -20.97
N ARG A 426 -19.51 28.43 -20.37
CA ARG A 426 -20.92 28.69 -20.02
C ARG A 426 -21.84 28.65 -21.25
N GLN A 427 -21.40 29.20 -22.38
CA GLN A 427 -22.16 29.16 -23.63
C GLN A 427 -22.27 27.74 -24.20
N LYS A 428 -21.20 26.94 -24.15
CA LYS A 428 -21.23 25.51 -24.52
C LYS A 428 -22.18 24.71 -23.64
N TYR A 429 -22.15 24.94 -22.33
CA TYR A 429 -22.99 24.21 -21.39
C TYR A 429 -24.48 24.52 -21.56
N HIS A 430 -24.84 25.78 -21.83
CA HIS A 430 -26.22 26.15 -22.16
C HIS A 430 -26.70 25.53 -23.48
N HIS A 431 -25.80 25.20 -24.41
CA HIS A 431 -26.16 24.51 -25.65
C HIS A 431 -26.38 23.00 -25.43
N CYS A 432 -25.64 22.37 -24.51
CA CYS A 432 -25.79 20.95 -24.18
C CYS A 432 -26.98 20.64 -23.25
N VAL A 433 -27.43 21.59 -22.43
CA VAL A 433 -28.55 21.40 -21.49
C VAL A 433 -29.89 21.87 -22.09
N GLY A 434 -29.86 22.42 -23.31
CA GLY A 434 -31.04 22.83 -24.08
C GLY A 434 -31.57 21.79 -25.08
N GLN A 435 -31.09 20.55 -25.02
CA GLN A 435 -31.63 19.37 -25.72
C GLN A 435 -31.99 18.32 -24.67
#